data_AF-A0AAV7YU03-F1
#
_entry.id   AF-A0AAV7YU03-F1
#
_cell.length_a   1.000
_cell.length_b   1.000
_cell.length_c   1.000
_cell.angle_alpha   90.00
_cell.angle_beta   90.00
_cell.angle_gamma   90.00
#
_symmetry.space_group_name_H-M   'P 1'
#
loop_
_entity.id
_entity.type
_entity.pdbx_description
1 polymer ?
#
loop_
_entity_poly.entity_id
_entity_poly.type
_entity_poly.pdbx_seq_one_letter_code
_entity_poly.pdbx_strand_id
1 'polypeptide(L)'
;MSTRKEEFRQTIESNGLIDTLTRILTSLYEEPERPEKPLEFLMQELGAKSHEKLTKENKDLQQKVKALKKEIKNLKSKISKYGGNEDENEENEKENEKENEKENEKEEKEESEEEEEKEKEKEN
;
A
#
# COMPACT_ATOMS: atom_id res chain seq x y z
N MET A 1 -1.43 12.61 -38.19
CA MET A 1 -1.00 12.56 -36.77
C MET A 1 0.03 11.45 -36.66
N SER A 2 1.09 11.61 -35.87
CA SER A 2 2.13 10.56 -35.75
C SER A 2 1.57 9.38 -34.95
N THR A 3 1.86 8.15 -35.39
CA THR A 3 1.47 6.88 -34.74
C THR A 3 1.71 6.87 -33.23
N ARG A 4 2.81 7.47 -32.76
CA ARG A 4 3.12 7.61 -31.32
C ARG A 4 2.07 8.41 -30.53
N LYS A 5 1.48 9.46 -31.13
CA LYS A 5 0.40 10.22 -30.47
C LYS A 5 -0.89 9.42 -30.37
N GLU A 6 -1.11 8.54 -31.35
CA GLU A 6 -2.31 7.70 -31.43
C GLU A 6 -2.22 6.54 -30.43
N GLU A 7 -1.06 5.89 -30.33
CA GLU A 7 -0.74 4.92 -29.28
C GLU A 7 -0.88 5.50 -27.88
N PHE A 8 -0.32 6.69 -27.63
CA PHE A 8 -0.45 7.37 -26.34
C PHE A 8 -1.92 7.62 -25.98
N ARG A 9 -2.71 8.11 -26.95
CA ARG A 9 -4.14 8.34 -26.75
C ARG A 9 -4.87 7.04 -26.43
N GLN A 10 -4.58 5.98 -27.17
CA GLN A 10 -5.20 4.67 -26.98
C GLN A 10 -4.84 4.07 -25.62
N THR A 11 -3.60 4.23 -25.15
CA THR A 11 -3.19 3.82 -23.79
C THR A 11 -3.97 4.58 -22.71
N ILE A 12 -4.12 5.90 -22.84
CA ILE A 12 -4.90 6.69 -21.87
C ILE A 12 -6.38 6.30 -21.88
N GLU A 13 -6.96 6.12 -23.07
CA GLU A 13 -8.37 5.72 -23.23
C GLU A 13 -8.59 4.30 -22.67
N SER A 14 -7.71 3.34 -22.98
CA SER A 14 -7.84 1.94 -22.54
C SER A 14 -7.66 1.78 -21.03
N ASN A 15 -6.83 2.59 -20.40
CA ASN A 15 -6.64 2.58 -18.94
C ASN A 15 -7.73 3.37 -18.18
N GLY A 16 -8.74 3.92 -18.87
CA GLY A 16 -9.85 4.64 -18.23
C GLY A 16 -9.44 5.97 -17.59
N LEU A 17 -8.27 6.52 -17.94
CA LEU A 17 -7.79 7.81 -17.45
C LEU A 17 -8.73 8.94 -17.89
N ILE A 18 -9.19 8.90 -19.14
CA ILE A 18 -10.13 9.90 -19.66
C ILE A 18 -11.46 9.83 -18.91
N ASP A 19 -12.00 8.63 -18.69
CA ASP A 19 -13.27 8.45 -17.99
C ASP A 19 -13.19 8.88 -16.53
N THR A 20 -12.07 8.58 -15.86
CA THR A 20 -11.82 8.99 -14.48
C THR A 20 -11.73 10.50 -14.35
N LEU A 21 -10.94 11.17 -15.21
CA LEU A 21 -10.83 12.62 -15.24
C LEU A 21 -12.18 13.27 -15.56
N THR A 22 -12.93 12.71 -16.51
CA THR A 22 -14.27 13.18 -16.87
C THR A 22 -15.22 13.11 -15.68
N ARG A 23 -15.27 11.97 -14.96
CA ARG A 23 -16.10 11.80 -13.76
C ARG A 23 -15.76 12.81 -12.67
N ILE A 24 -14.47 13.06 -12.42
CA ILE A 24 -14.04 14.02 -11.40
C ILE A 24 -14.42 15.45 -11.80
N LEU A 25 -14.25 15.81 -13.08
CA LEU A 25 -14.67 17.11 -13.59
C LEU A 25 -16.18 17.28 -13.48
N THR A 26 -16.98 16.28 -13.85
CA THR A 26 -18.44 16.31 -13.67
C THR A 26 -18.83 16.48 -12.21
N SER A 27 -18.19 15.73 -11.30
CA SER A 27 -18.40 15.85 -9.85
C SER A 27 -18.13 17.29 -9.34
N LEU A 28 -17.03 17.90 -9.80
CA LEU A 28 -16.69 19.31 -9.52
C LEU A 28 -17.72 20.32 -10.04
N TYR A 29 -18.44 20.00 -11.12
CA TYR A 29 -19.50 20.85 -11.66
C TYR A 29 -20.86 20.60 -11.00
N GLU A 30 -21.09 19.43 -10.44
CA GLU A 30 -22.33 19.03 -9.74
C GLU A 30 -22.35 19.46 -8.27
N GLU A 31 -21.18 19.70 -7.65
CA GLU A 31 -21.11 20.25 -6.29
C GLU A 31 -21.70 21.67 -6.21
N PRO A 32 -22.70 21.90 -5.33
CA PRO A 32 -23.38 23.20 -5.22
C PRO A 32 -22.48 24.30 -4.66
N GLU A 33 -21.45 23.95 -3.89
CA GLU A 33 -20.39 24.84 -3.43
C GLU A 33 -19.07 24.40 -4.07
N ARG A 34 -18.44 25.29 -4.85
CA ARG A 34 -17.10 25.01 -5.39
C ARG A 34 -16.13 24.82 -4.23
N PRO A 35 -15.33 23.75 -4.21
CA PRO A 35 -14.32 23.58 -3.18
C PRO A 35 -13.36 24.78 -3.22
N GLU A 36 -13.06 25.38 -2.06
CA GLU A 36 -12.10 26.49 -1.95
C GLU A 36 -10.73 26.14 -2.56
N LYS A 37 -10.41 24.84 -2.62
CA LYS A 37 -9.17 24.30 -3.17
C LYS A 37 -9.44 23.13 -4.15
N PRO A 38 -9.77 23.42 -5.42
CA PRO A 38 -10.12 22.40 -6.42
C PRO A 38 -9.01 21.37 -6.69
N LEU A 39 -7.74 21.80 -6.62
CA LEU A 39 -6.60 20.91 -6.77
C LEU A 39 -6.50 19.89 -5.63
N GLU A 40 -6.81 20.30 -4.40
CA GLU A 40 -6.79 19.37 -3.26
C GLU A 40 -7.91 18.34 -3.36
N PHE A 41 -9.09 18.74 -3.85
CA PHE A 41 -10.20 17.85 -4.14
C PHE A 41 -9.83 16.83 -5.22
N LEU A 42 -9.24 17.29 -6.33
CA LEU A 42 -8.77 16.42 -7.40
C LEU A 42 -7.76 15.37 -6.89
N MET A 43 -6.79 15.78 -6.07
CA MET A 43 -5.80 14.85 -5.48
C MET A 43 -6.43 13.83 -4.52
N GLN A 44 -7.50 14.21 -3.84
CA GLN A 44 -8.26 13.30 -2.98
C GLN A 44 -9.06 12.29 -3.81
N GLU A 45 -9.72 12.76 -4.86
CA GLU A 45 -10.56 11.93 -5.73
C GLU A 45 -9.75 10.96 -6.62
N LEU A 46 -8.50 11.32 -6.90
CA LEU A 46 -7.50 10.44 -7.51
C LEU A 46 -6.85 9.47 -6.50
N GLY A 47 -7.23 9.53 -5.22
CA GLY A 47 -6.73 8.63 -4.19
C GLY A 47 -5.30 8.90 -3.71
N ALA A 48 -4.61 9.91 -4.25
CA ALA A 48 -3.20 10.20 -3.93
C ALA A 48 -2.99 10.51 -2.43
N LYS A 49 -3.87 11.32 -1.83
CA LYS A 49 -3.83 11.59 -0.39
C LYS A 49 -4.27 10.39 0.47
N SER A 50 -5.08 9.49 -0.08
CA SER A 50 -5.52 8.28 0.61
C SER A 50 -4.42 7.22 0.64
N HIS A 51 -3.66 7.08 -0.45
CA HIS A 51 -2.56 6.13 -0.55
C HIS A 51 -1.47 6.42 0.48
N GLU A 52 -0.94 7.65 0.56
CA GLU A 52 0.11 7.99 1.54
C GLU A 52 -0.34 7.76 3.00
N LYS A 53 -1.59 8.13 3.31
CA LYS A 53 -2.17 7.93 4.64
C LYS A 53 -2.32 6.45 4.96
N LEU A 54 -2.84 5.66 4.02
CA LEU A 54 -3.01 4.21 4.17
C LEU A 54 -1.65 3.49 4.29
N THR A 55 -0.64 3.86 3.51
CA THR A 55 0.71 3.31 3.62
C THR A 55 1.31 3.58 4.99
N LYS A 56 1.17 4.81 5.51
CA LYS A 56 1.65 5.16 6.84
C LYS A 56 0.91 4.39 7.94
N GLU A 57 -0.41 4.31 7.85
CA GLU A 57 -1.23 3.57 8.81
C GLU A 57 -0.91 2.07 8.80
N ASN A 58 -0.67 1.50 7.62
CA ASN A 58 -0.27 0.10 7.49
C ASN A 58 1.09 -0.16 8.15
N LYS A 59 2.08 0.71 7.93
CA LYS A 59 3.39 0.64 8.62
C LYS A 59 3.25 0.73 10.14
N ASP A 60 2.44 1.66 10.65
CA ASP A 60 2.20 1.81 12.09
C ASP A 60 1.49 0.57 12.69
N LEU A 61 0.53 -0.01 11.96
CA LEU A 61 -0.17 -1.24 12.37
C LEU A 61 0.77 -2.44 12.38
N GLN A 62 1.59 -2.62 11.34
CA GLN A 62 2.61 -3.67 11.26
C GLN A 62 3.58 -3.58 12.45
N GLN A 63 4.04 -2.37 12.81
CA GLN A 63 4.90 -2.17 13.98
C GLN A 63 4.22 -2.56 15.29
N LYS A 64 2.94 -2.19 15.48
CA LYS A 64 2.15 -2.60 16.65
C LYS A 64 1.98 -4.12 16.72
N VAL A 65 1.71 -4.77 15.60
CA VAL A 65 1.61 -6.23 15.51
C VAL A 65 2.93 -6.88 15.92
N LYS A 66 4.08 -6.40 15.41
CA LYS A 66 5.41 -6.89 15.80
C LYS A 66 5.67 -6.73 17.30
N ALA A 67 5.33 -5.57 17.87
CA ALA A 67 5.50 -5.30 19.30
C ALA A 67 4.64 -6.22 20.17
N LEU A 68 3.35 -6.35 19.84
CA LEU A 68 2.41 -7.22 20.57
C LEU A 68 2.80 -8.70 20.44
N LYS A 69 3.22 -9.16 19.26
CA LYS A 69 3.74 -10.54 19.08
C LYS A 69 4.97 -10.79 19.98
N LYS A 70 5.89 -9.83 20.08
CA LYS A 70 7.06 -9.93 20.97
C LYS A 70 6.65 -9.96 22.45
N GLU A 71 5.66 -9.16 22.83
CA GLU A 71 5.15 -9.14 24.19
C GLU A 71 4.43 -10.44 24.55
N ILE A 72 3.58 -10.97 23.65
CA ILE A 72 2.97 -12.29 23.78
C ILE A 72 4.05 -13.37 23.95
N LYS A 73 5.10 -13.35 23.13
CA LYS A 73 6.22 -14.31 23.26
C LYS A 73 6.88 -14.20 24.63
N ASN A 74 7.18 -12.99 25.09
CA ASN A 74 7.81 -12.75 26.39
C ASN A 74 6.92 -13.19 27.56
N LEU A 75 5.62 -12.88 27.49
CA LEU A 75 4.64 -13.29 28.50
C LEU A 75 4.44 -14.81 28.51
N LYS A 76 4.31 -15.46 27.35
CA LYS A 76 4.28 -16.92 27.23
C LYS A 76 5.54 -17.55 27.85
N SER A 77 6.73 -17.03 27.55
CA SER A 77 7.98 -17.50 28.16
C SER A 77 8.04 -17.28 29.68
N LYS A 78 7.44 -16.21 30.20
CA LYS A 78 7.34 -15.98 31.65
C LYS A 78 6.34 -16.93 32.31
N ILE A 79 5.18 -17.16 31.69
CA ILE A 79 4.16 -18.08 32.21
C ILE A 79 4.73 -19.51 32.29
N SER A 80 5.40 -19.97 31.23
CA SER A 80 6.09 -21.27 31.21
C SER A 80 7.16 -21.41 32.30
N LYS A 81 7.79 -20.30 32.73
CA LYS A 81 8.79 -20.30 33.82
C LYS A 81 8.19 -20.36 35.24
N TYR A 82 6.93 -19.97 35.44
CA TYR A 82 6.35 -19.79 36.78
C TYR A 82 5.14 -20.68 37.09
N GLY A 83 4.53 -21.38 36.14
CA GLY A 83 3.51 -22.38 36.46
C GLY A 83 2.81 -23.00 35.26
N GLY A 84 2.89 -24.33 35.17
CA GLY A 84 2.02 -25.19 34.37
C GLY A 84 2.60 -25.61 33.03
N ASN A 85 3.15 -26.84 32.98
CA ASN A 85 3.06 -27.65 31.77
C ASN A 85 1.57 -28.01 31.59
N GLU A 86 1.03 -27.79 30.39
CA GLU A 86 0.32 -28.78 29.55
C GLU A 86 -0.43 -28.05 28.42
N ASP A 87 0.03 -28.35 27.20
CA ASP A 87 -0.73 -28.57 25.97
C ASP A 87 -1.63 -27.44 25.42
N GLU A 88 -1.15 -26.78 24.37
CA GLU A 88 -1.64 -27.02 23.00
C GLU A 88 -0.97 -26.05 22.00
N ASN A 89 -0.69 -26.62 20.81
CA ASN A 89 -0.57 -25.93 19.52
C ASN A 89 0.86 -25.60 19.01
N GLU A 90 1.62 -26.66 18.72
CA GLU A 90 2.83 -26.65 17.87
C GLU A 90 2.53 -26.51 16.35
N GLU A 91 1.28 -26.35 15.90
CA GLU A 91 0.98 -26.33 14.45
C GLU A 91 1.06 -24.95 13.79
N ASN A 92 1.08 -23.84 14.54
CA ASN A 92 1.04 -22.48 13.96
C ASN A 92 2.41 -21.81 13.75
N GLU A 93 3.53 -22.44 14.13
CA GLU A 93 4.87 -21.85 13.94
C GLU A 93 5.45 -22.06 12.53
N LYS A 94 5.07 -23.12 11.81
CA LYS A 94 5.67 -23.44 10.49
C LYS A 94 4.98 -22.80 9.28
N GLU A 95 3.75 -22.31 9.41
CA GLU A 95 3.09 -21.52 8.36
C GLU A 95 3.46 -20.03 8.43
N ASN A 96 3.64 -19.49 9.64
CA ASN A 96 3.91 -18.06 9.85
C ASN A 96 5.35 -17.63 9.50
N GLU A 97 6.36 -18.50 9.61
CA GLU A 97 7.72 -18.16 9.14
C GLU A 97 7.78 -18.05 7.62
N LYS A 98 7.05 -18.90 6.90
CA LYS A 98 7.00 -18.89 5.43
C LYS A 98 6.21 -17.72 4.85
N GLU A 99 5.21 -17.20 5.55
CA GLU A 99 4.51 -15.98 5.13
C GLU A 99 5.34 -14.72 5.40
N ASN A 100 6.05 -14.63 6.54
CA ASN A 100 6.90 -13.47 6.84
C ASN A 100 8.18 -13.41 5.97
N GLU A 101 8.78 -14.54 5.59
CA GLU A 101 9.88 -14.53 4.61
C GLU A 101 9.41 -14.10 3.22
N LYS A 102 8.22 -14.55 2.78
CA LYS A 102 7.67 -14.16 1.48
C LYS A 102 7.21 -12.71 1.41
N GLU A 103 6.68 -12.14 2.49
CA GLU A 103 6.34 -10.72 2.54
C GLU A 103 7.59 -9.83 2.54
N ASN A 104 8.64 -10.21 3.29
CA ASN A 104 9.90 -9.45 3.29
C ASN A 104 10.62 -9.54 1.93
N GLU A 105 10.68 -10.72 1.28
CA GLU A 105 11.28 -10.86 -0.06
C GLU A 105 10.50 -10.09 -1.12
N LYS A 106 9.18 -9.92 -0.95
CA LYS A 106 8.35 -9.16 -1.88
C LYS A 106 8.52 -7.65 -1.69
N GLU A 107 8.62 -7.17 -0.45
CA GLU A 107 8.89 -5.76 -0.14
C GLU A 107 10.30 -5.34 -0.62
N GLU A 108 11.34 -6.16 -0.41
CA GLU A 108 12.70 -5.87 -0.90
C GLU A 108 12.77 -5.82 -2.44
N LYS A 109 11.98 -6.67 -3.11
CA LYS A 109 11.95 -6.71 -4.57
C LYS A 109 11.22 -5.50 -5.16
N GLU A 110 10.07 -5.11 -4.59
CA GLU A 110 9.33 -3.92 -5.02
C GLU A 110 10.15 -2.63 -4.80
N GLU A 111 10.88 -2.51 -3.69
CA GLU A 111 11.76 -1.35 -3.43
C GLU A 111 12.93 -1.27 -4.41
N SER A 112 13.51 -2.41 -4.81
CA SER A 112 14.60 -2.47 -5.80
C SER A 112 14.16 -2.14 -7.23
N GLU A 113 12.95 -2.56 -7.63
CA GLU A 113 12.41 -2.28 -8.97
C GLU A 113 12.03 -0.79 -9.10
N GLU A 114 11.54 -0.18 -8.02
CA GLU A 114 11.20 1.25 -7.98
C GLU A 114 12.44 2.17 -7.98
N GLU A 115 13.57 1.72 -7.41
CA GLU A 115 14.86 2.43 -7.50
C GLU A 115 15.47 2.34 -8.90
N GLU A 116 15.42 1.16 -9.54
CA GLU A 116 15.92 0.98 -10.91
C GLU A 116 15.14 1.80 -11.95
N GLU A 117 13.82 1.92 -11.84
CA GLU A 117 13.01 2.76 -12.73
C GLU A 117 13.35 4.26 -12.55
N LYS A 118 13.56 4.70 -11.31
CA LYS A 118 13.95 6.08 -10.99
C LYS A 118 15.37 6.43 -11.47
N GLU A 119 16.27 5.47 -11.60
CA GLU A 119 17.59 5.68 -12.20
C GLU A 119 17.54 5.72 -13.73
N LYS A 120 16.76 4.84 -14.35
CA LYS A 120 16.60 4.80 -15.83
C LYS A 120 15.90 6.05 -16.38
N GLU A 121 15.01 6.68 -15.62
CA GLU A 121 14.40 7.97 -16.00
C GLU A 121 15.35 9.17 -15.89
N LYS A 122 16.43 9.07 -15.11
CA LYS A 122 17.42 10.17 -14.96
C LYS A 122 18.49 10.16 -16.05
N GLU A 123 18.61 9.07 -16.80
CA GLU A 123 19.64 8.87 -17.83
C GLU A 123 19.16 9.10 -19.28
N ASN A 124 17.87 9.45 -19.47
CA ASN A 124 17.26 9.83 -20.75
C ASN A 124 16.88 11.30 -20.81
#